data_AF-A0A1H9HDI4-F1
#
_entry.id   AF-A0A1H9HDI4-F1
#
_cell.length_a   1.000
_cell.length_b   1.000
_cell.length_c   1.000
_cell.angle_alpha   90.00
_cell.angle_beta   90.00
_cell.angle_gamma   90.00
#
_symmetry.space_group_name_H-M   'P 1'
#
loop_
_entity.id
_entity.type
_entity.pdbx_description
1 polymer ?
#
loop_
_entity_poly.entity_id
_entity_poly.type
_entity_poly.pdbx_seq_one_letter_code
_entity_poly.pdbx_strand_id
1 'polypeptide(L)' 'MTETYWNAKHGEYIKCPVEGCKHFGIVITKAHCRVEHQMSREEVRQKYGLPKSFSNRNKKQMESKKSRSDGEGK' A
#
# COMPACT_ATOMS: atom_id res chain seq x y z
N MET A 1 4.16 -22.69 -10.64
CA MET A 1 3.17 -22.15 -9.68
C MET A 1 2.93 -20.70 -10.03
N THR A 2 1.80 -20.37 -10.66
CA THR A 2 1.46 -19.00 -11.07
C THR A 2 0.82 -18.28 -9.89
N GLU A 3 1.62 -17.58 -9.08
CA GLU A 3 1.09 -16.73 -8.00
C GLU A 3 0.30 -15.56 -8.60
N THR A 4 -1.01 -15.74 -8.75
CA THR A 4 -1.95 -14.84 -9.46
C THR A 4 -2.46 -13.68 -8.60
N TYR A 5 -2.01 -13.59 -7.35
CA TYR A 5 -2.44 -12.59 -6.40
C TYR A 5 -1.29 -12.17 -5.47
N TRP A 6 -1.38 -10.97 -4.92
CA TRP A 6 -0.60 -10.58 -3.75
C TRP A 6 -1.39 -10.97 -2.52
N ASN A 7 -0.78 -11.73 -1.61
CA ASN A 7 -1.35 -12.10 -0.32
C ASN A 7 -0.58 -11.41 0.81
N ALA A 8 -1.32 -10.87 1.78
CA ALA A 8 -0.77 -10.47 3.05
C ALA A 8 -0.40 -11.71 3.88
N LYS A 9 0.57 -11.56 4.79
CA LYS A 9 0.80 -12.58 5.82
C LYS A 9 -0.37 -12.59 6.81
N HIS A 10 -0.52 -13.70 7.53
CA HIS A 10 -1.61 -13.90 8.47
C HIS A 10 -1.66 -12.77 9.52
N GLY A 11 -2.77 -12.02 9.58
CA GLY A 11 -2.94 -10.87 10.47
C GLY A 11 -2.42 -9.53 9.93
N GLU A 12 -1.94 -9.49 8.68
CA GLU A 12 -1.54 -8.28 7.98
C GLU A 12 -2.53 -7.91 6.87
N TYR A 13 -2.46 -6.65 6.43
CA TYR A 13 -3.15 -6.15 5.25
C TYR A 13 -2.12 -5.67 4.25
N ILE A 14 -2.39 -5.86 2.96
CA ILE A 14 -1.60 -5.26 1.89
C ILE A 14 -2.35 -4.09 1.29
N LYS A 15 -1.62 -3.02 1.00
CA LYS A 15 -2.14 -1.85 0.30
C LYS A 15 -1.68 -1.87 -1.15
N CYS A 16 -2.59 -1.54 -2.06
CA CYS A 16 -2.24 -1.34 -3.47
C CYS A 16 -1.17 -0.24 -3.59
N PRO A 17 -0.08 -0.46 -4.35
CA PRO A 17 1.01 0.51 -4.46
C PRO A 17 0.66 1.71 -5.36
N VAL A 18 -0.42 1.63 -6.15
CA VAL A 18 -0.85 2.70 -7.05
C VAL A 18 -1.23 3.94 -6.26
N GLU A 19 -0.62 5.07 -6.62
CA GLU A 19 -0.94 6.37 -6.03
C GLU A 19 -2.40 6.74 -6.30
N GLY A 20 -3.10 7.19 -5.25
CA GLY A 20 -4.55 7.44 -5.32
C GLY A 20 -5.43 6.22 -5.04
N CYS A 21 -4.87 5.00 -5.11
CA CYS A 21 -5.61 3.80 -4.74
C CYS A 21 -5.72 3.66 -3.22
N LYS A 22 -6.96 3.74 -2.70
CA LYS A 22 -7.27 3.52 -1.28
C LYS A 22 -7.61 2.05 -0.97
N HIS A 23 -7.31 1.14 -1.89
CA HIS A 23 -7.64 -0.27 -1.73
C HIS A 23 -6.62 -0.97 -0.81
N PHE A 24 -7.10 -1.54 0.29
CA PHE A 24 -6.34 -2.36 1.22
C PHE A 24 -7.14 -3.63 1.55
N GLY A 25 -6.46 -4.76 1.59
CA GLY A 25 -7.11 -6.06 1.81
C GLY A 25 -6.09 -7.12 2.18
N ILE A 26 -6.58 -8.32 2.48
CA ILE A 26 -5.71 -9.48 2.74
C ILE A 26 -5.17 -10.02 1.40
N VAL A 27 -5.90 -9.83 0.32
CA VAL A 27 -5.53 -10.28 -1.03
C VAL A 27 -5.82 -9.17 -2.04
N ILE A 28 -4.87 -8.91 -2.94
CA ILE A 28 -5.04 -8.04 -4.11
C ILE A 28 -4.84 -8.90 -5.35
N THR A 29 -5.91 -9.07 -6.12
CA THR A 29 -5.92 -9.90 -7.33
C THR A 29 -5.40 -9.12 -8.54
N LYS A 30 -4.98 -9.83 -9.59
CA LYS A 30 -4.64 -9.20 -10.89
C LYS A 30 -5.81 -8.40 -11.49
N ALA A 31 -7.05 -8.79 -11.20
CA ALA A 31 -8.24 -8.13 -11.72
C ALA A 31 -8.40 -6.71 -11.15
N HIS A 32 -8.04 -6.50 -9.87
CA HIS A 32 -8.03 -5.17 -9.26
C HIS A 32 -7.22 -4.17 -10.09
N CYS A 33 -6.00 -4.54 -10.51
CA CYS A 33 -5.16 -3.65 -11.30
C CYS A 33 -5.77 -3.30 -12.65
N ARG A 34 -6.40 -4.28 -13.31
CA ARG A 34 -6.99 -4.12 -14.64
C ARG A 34 -8.31 -3.35 -14.63
N VAL A 35 -9.12 -3.50 -13.58
CA VAL A 35 -10.43 -2.84 -13.45
C VAL A 35 -10.28 -1.43 -12.91
N GLU A 36 -9.52 -1.27 -11.82
CA GLU A 36 -9.44 0.02 -11.11
C GLU A 36 -8.42 0.97 -11.76
N HIS A 37 -7.30 0.43 -12.25
CA HIS A 37 -6.19 1.25 -12.77
C HIS A 37 -6.03 1.12 -14.28
N GLN A 38 -6.78 0.23 -14.94
CA GLN A 38 -6.60 -0.11 -16.36
C GLN A 38 -5.18 -0.54 -16.71
N MET A 39 -4.44 -1.06 -15.73
CA MET A 39 -3.03 -1.44 -15.86
C MET A 39 -2.83 -2.91 -15.50
N SER A 40 -1.85 -3.53 -16.13
CA SER A 40 -1.41 -4.87 -15.75
C SER A 40 -0.69 -4.84 -14.40
N ARG A 41 -0.74 -5.96 -13.66
CA ARG A 41 0.01 -6.10 -12.40
C ARG A 41 1.50 -5.79 -12.58
N GLU A 42 2.08 -6.22 -13.70
CA GLU A 42 3.49 -6.02 -14.03
C GLU A 42 3.83 -4.55 -14.27
N GLU A 43 2.94 -3.83 -14.97
CA GLU A 43 3.01 -2.38 -15.18
C GLU A 43 2.97 -1.64 -13.84
N VAL A 44 2.00 -2.01 -12.98
CA VAL A 44 1.89 -1.47 -11.63
C VAL A 44 3.15 -1.76 -10.82
N ARG A 45 3.71 -2.96 -10.94
CA ARG A 45 4.93 -3.37 -10.23
C ARG A 45 6.16 -2.60 -10.71
N GLN A 46 6.29 -2.33 -12.01
CA GLN A 46 7.39 -1.56 -12.55
C GLN A 46 7.28 -0.06 -12.20
N LYS A 47 6.08 0.51 -12.25
CA LYS A 47 5.87 1.94 -11.95
C LYS A 47 5.85 2.26 -10.46
N TYR A 48 5.12 1.48 -9.67
CA TYR A 48 4.85 1.79 -8.26
C TYR A 48 5.53 0.83 -7.28
N GLY A 49 6.08 -0.28 -7.77
CA GLY A 49 6.72 -1.31 -6.94
C GLY A 49 5.75 -2.34 -6.38
N LEU A 50 6.16 -2.99 -5.29
CA LEU A 50 5.38 -4.04 -4.63
C LEU A 50 4.40 -3.44 -3.60
N PRO A 51 3.23 -4.06 -3.39
CA PRO A 51 2.31 -3.64 -2.33
C PRO A 51 3.00 -3.71 -0.95
N LYS A 52 2.80 -2.67 -0.13
CA LYS A 52 3.31 -2.64 1.24
C LYS A 52 2.34 -3.37 2.16
N SER A 53 2.86 -4.31 2.95
CA SER A 53 2.11 -4.93 4.05
C SER A 53 2.14 -4.03 5.28
N PHE A 54 1.01 -3.99 5.98
CA PHE A 54 0.85 -3.28 7.24
C PHE A 54 0.19 -4.23 8.24
N SER A 55 0.91 -4.49 9.33
CA SER A 55 0.37 -5.20 10.49
C SER A 55 -0.59 -4.28 11.25
N ASN A 56 -1.78 -4.79 11.61
CA ASN A 56 -2.74 -4.07 12.46
C ASN A 56 -2.30 -4.01 13.94
N ARG A 57 -1.00 -3.88 14.21
CA ARG A 57 -0.48 -3.87 15.59
C ARG A 57 -0.58 -2.48 16.24
N ASN A 58 -0.65 -1.38 15.48
CA ASN A 58 -0.74 -0.04 16.06
C ASN A 58 -1.80 0.82 15.37
N LYS A 59 -3.03 0.77 15.88
CA LYS A 59 -4.13 1.71 15.57
C LYS A 59 -3.86 3.17 16.01
N LYS A 60 -2.62 3.54 16.36
CA LYS A 60 -2.25 4.79 17.07
C LYS A 60 -1.13 5.62 16.41
N GLN A 61 -0.71 5.33 15.17
CA GLN A 61 0.45 6.03 14.57
C GLN A 61 0.20 6.70 13.20
N MET A 62 -1.02 7.14 12.89
CA MET A 62 -1.27 7.96 11.69
C MET A 62 -1.61 9.44 11.96
N GLU A 63 -1.71 9.85 13.23
CA GLU A 63 -2.01 11.25 13.62
C GLU A 63 -0.80 11.99 14.22
N SER A 64 0.43 11.61 13.90
CA SER A 64 1.62 12.29 14.46
C SER A 64 2.72 12.47 13.42
N LYS A 65 2.38 13.10 12.29
CA LYS A 65 3.35 13.75 11.40
C LYS A 65 2.84 15.13 10.96
N LYS A 66 2.44 15.94 11.93
CA LYS A 66 2.45 17.39 11.81
C LYS A 66 2.93 17.95 13.13
N SER A 67 3.98 18.76 13.08
CA SER A 67 4.47 19.73 14.08
C SER A 67 5.94 19.53 14.41
N ARG A 68 6.79 20.38 13.80
CA ARG A 68 7.78 21.28 14.44
C ARG A 68 9.04 21.42 13.59
N SER A 69 9.00 22.38 12.67
CA SER A 69 10.18 23.16 12.34
C SER A 69 10.03 24.45 13.15
N ASP A 70 10.74 24.54 14.26
CA ASP A 70 10.96 25.81 14.95
C ASP A 70 12.44 26.12 14.83
N GLY A 71 12.73 27.21 14.11
CA GLY A 71 14.04 27.83 14.14
C GLY A 71 14.14 28.69 15.38
N GLU A 72 15.25 28.59 16.10
CA GLU A 72 15.60 29.55 17.13
C GLU A 72 16.86 30.28 16.69
N GLY A 73 16.68 31.55 16.35
CA GLY A 73 17.78 32.50 16.24
C GLY A 73 18.17 32.99 17.63
N LYS A 74 19.46 33.25 17.81
CA LYS A 74 19.94 34.17 18.82
C LYS A 74 21.27 34.76 18.39
#